data_AF-A0A8E2DKS9-F1
#
_entry.id   AF-A0A8E2DKS9-F1
#
_cell.length_a   1.000
_cell.length_b   1.000
_cell.length_c   1.000
_cell.angle_alpha   90.00
_cell.angle_beta   90.00
_cell.angle_gamma   90.00
#
_symmetry.space_group_name_H-M   'P 1'
#
loop_
_entity.id
_entity.type
_entity.pdbx_description
1 polymer ?
#
loop_
_entity_poly.entity_id
_entity_poly.type
_entity_poly.pdbx_seq_one_letter_code
_entity_poly.pdbx_strand_id
1 'polypeptide(L)'
;MNEPHYVALIFDRICLACGIGRAANVSYSLGVRFYSACYKRNVRLERNIPLLPQFNFEPLRYVGYKMIPCAVLEGDLNSDVKPQRQNNKRNFYSESEYRLALARLKLMLDSGAPLDDITQFVSVRERYADEMYQTGYALAKWSRSLDSSKAEKNEAPREKRRTDIEAQLRELGYLKEDFPDADHPERL
;
A
#
# COMPACT_ATOMS: atom_id res chain seq x y z
N MET A 1 3.15 4.05 15.80
CA MET A 1 2.36 5.05 15.05
C MET A 1 1.47 5.76 16.04
N ASN A 2 1.28 7.08 15.94
CA ASN A 2 0.32 7.77 16.81
C ASN A 2 -1.11 7.67 16.22
N GLU A 3 -2.12 7.79 17.08
CA GLU A 3 -3.53 7.67 16.71
C GLU A 3 -3.96 8.69 15.63
N PRO A 4 -3.55 9.98 15.66
CA PRO A 4 -3.92 10.94 14.62
C PRO A 4 -3.45 10.55 13.21
N HIS A 5 -2.22 10.02 13.08
CA HIS A 5 -1.70 9.57 11.80
C HIS A 5 -2.52 8.40 11.25
N TYR A 6 -2.94 7.51 12.13
CA TYR A 6 -3.78 6.37 11.79
C TYR A 6 -5.16 6.79 11.29
N VAL A 7 -5.80 7.74 11.98
CA VAL A 7 -7.06 8.35 11.55
C VAL A 7 -6.91 8.99 10.17
N ALA A 8 -5.84 9.75 9.93
CA ALA A 8 -5.57 10.35 8.63
C ALA A 8 -5.39 9.29 7.52
N LEU A 9 -4.77 8.15 7.81
CA LEU A 9 -4.64 7.07 6.82
C LEU A 9 -5.98 6.45 6.44
N ILE A 10 -6.90 6.28 7.40
CA ILE A 10 -8.19 5.63 7.17
C ILE A 10 -9.19 6.59 6.53
N PHE A 11 -9.32 7.79 7.09
CA PHE A 11 -10.42 8.70 6.77
C PHE A 11 -10.03 9.80 5.80
N ASP A 12 -8.80 10.31 5.87
CA ASP A 12 -8.38 11.38 4.97
C ASP A 12 -8.01 10.83 3.60
N ARG A 13 -8.15 11.71 2.61
CA ARG A 13 -7.69 11.46 1.23
C ARG A 13 -6.59 12.43 0.84
N ILE A 14 -5.74 12.81 1.79
CA ILE A 14 -4.65 13.74 1.60
C ILE A 14 -3.36 12.95 1.35
N CYS A 15 -2.56 13.40 0.38
CA CYS A 15 -1.24 12.83 0.15
C CYS A 15 -0.27 13.30 1.23
N LEU A 16 0.30 12.37 2.00
CA LEU A 16 1.23 12.69 3.09
C LEU A 16 2.58 13.27 2.62
N ALA A 17 2.88 13.24 1.32
CA ALA A 17 4.12 13.80 0.77
C ALA A 17 3.95 15.22 0.21
N CYS A 18 2.79 15.56 -0.38
CA CYS A 18 2.59 16.85 -1.05
C CYS A 18 1.35 17.63 -0.59
N GLY A 19 0.52 17.07 0.29
CA GLY A 19 -0.71 17.70 0.79
C GLY A 19 -1.88 17.74 -0.20
N ILE A 20 -1.71 17.26 -1.44
CA ILE A 20 -2.80 17.24 -2.44
C ILE A 20 -3.87 16.22 -2.04
N GLY A 21 -5.14 16.60 -2.17
CA GLY A 21 -6.29 15.71 -1.92
C GLY A 21 -6.45 14.58 -2.95
N ARG A 22 -7.48 13.75 -2.77
CA ARG A 22 -7.82 12.58 -3.62
C ARG A 22 -6.69 11.53 -3.74
N ALA A 23 -5.85 11.41 -2.72
CA ALA A 23 -4.81 10.38 -2.66
C ALA A 23 -5.42 8.99 -2.47
N ALA A 24 -5.42 8.19 -3.53
CA ALA A 24 -6.04 6.86 -3.54
C ALA A 24 -5.10 5.73 -3.05
N ASN A 25 -3.78 5.87 -3.22
CA ASN A 25 -2.84 4.79 -2.90
C ASN A 25 -2.53 4.83 -1.41
N VAL A 26 -3.03 3.86 -0.66
CA VAL A 26 -2.76 3.69 0.76
C VAL A 26 -1.97 2.41 0.99
N SER A 27 -0.96 2.49 1.85
CA SER A 27 -0.25 1.32 2.36
C SER A 27 -0.28 1.41 3.88
N TYR A 28 -1.16 0.61 4.49
CA TYR A 28 -1.35 0.62 5.94
C TYR A 28 -0.11 0.11 6.68
N SER A 29 0.61 -0.86 6.12
CA SER A 29 1.83 -1.40 6.71
C SER A 29 3.02 -0.42 6.64
N LEU A 30 3.10 0.38 5.58
CA LEU A 30 4.08 1.46 5.47
C LEU A 30 3.63 2.73 6.20
N GLY A 31 2.37 2.81 6.61
CA GLY A 31 1.81 4.00 7.25
C GLY A 31 1.72 5.21 6.32
N VAL A 32 1.52 5.01 5.02
CA VAL A 32 1.50 6.11 4.03
C VAL A 32 0.25 6.12 3.16
N ARG A 33 -0.19 7.33 2.81
CA ARG A 33 -1.19 7.58 1.76
C ARG A 33 -0.63 8.59 0.76
N PHE A 34 -0.56 8.20 -0.51
CA PHE A 34 0.01 9.02 -1.57
C PHE A 34 -0.88 9.06 -2.82
N TYR A 35 -0.82 10.17 -3.57
CA TYR A 35 -1.28 10.15 -4.95
C TYR A 35 -0.28 9.36 -5.81
N SER A 36 -0.68 8.94 -7.00
CA SER A 36 0.05 7.93 -7.78
C SER A 36 1.50 8.29 -8.10
N ALA A 37 1.84 9.55 -8.44
CA ALA A 37 3.23 9.90 -8.71
C ALA A 37 4.08 9.98 -7.43
N CYS A 38 3.52 10.49 -6.31
CA CYS A 38 4.21 10.42 -5.02
C CYS A 38 4.41 8.99 -4.53
N TYR A 39 3.44 8.09 -4.76
CA TYR A 39 3.61 6.68 -4.42
C TYR A 39 4.76 6.07 -5.20
N LYS A 40 4.75 6.21 -6.54
CA LYS A 40 5.84 5.74 -7.39
C LYS A 40 7.19 6.31 -6.95
N ARG A 41 7.24 7.59 -6.56
CA ARG A 41 8.48 8.28 -6.15
C ARG A 41 9.04 7.76 -4.83
N ASN A 42 8.20 7.53 -3.83
CA ASN A 42 8.62 7.29 -2.45
C ASN A 42 8.58 5.80 -2.06
N VAL A 43 7.80 4.99 -2.77
CA VAL A 43 7.60 3.57 -2.50
C VAL A 43 8.13 2.77 -3.69
N ARG A 44 9.16 1.97 -3.45
CA ARG A 44 9.96 1.32 -4.51
C ARG A 44 10.11 -0.17 -4.24
N LEU A 45 10.26 -0.93 -5.32
CA LEU A 45 10.70 -2.32 -5.25
C LEU A 45 12.11 -2.39 -4.65
N GLU A 46 12.40 -3.47 -3.92
CA GLU A 46 13.73 -3.76 -3.34
C GLU A 46 14.90 -3.55 -4.33
N ARG A 47 14.72 -4.03 -5.57
CA ARG A 47 15.76 -3.93 -6.62
C ARG A 47 15.94 -2.51 -7.18
N ASN A 48 14.98 -1.62 -6.94
CA ASN A 48 14.93 -0.27 -7.49
C ASN A 48 15.30 0.80 -6.46
N ILE A 49 15.58 0.44 -5.21
CA ILE A 49 16.07 1.38 -4.21
C ILE A 49 17.57 1.55 -4.44
N PRO A 50 18.04 2.75 -4.82
CA PRO A 50 19.46 2.97 -5.03
C PRO A 50 20.19 2.82 -3.70
N LEU A 51 21.19 1.94 -3.68
CA LEU A 51 22.16 1.91 -2.60
C LEU A 51 22.96 3.20 -2.66
N LEU A 52 23.05 3.92 -1.55
CA LEU A 52 23.98 5.04 -1.51
C LEU A 52 25.40 4.46 -1.51
N PRO A 53 26.38 5.09 -2.17
CA PRO A 53 27.74 4.54 -2.31
C PRO A 53 28.37 4.11 -0.98
N GLN A 54 28.07 4.83 0.10
CA GLN A 54 28.52 4.54 1.46
C GLN A 54 27.89 3.29 2.11
N PHE A 55 26.92 2.65 1.45
CA PHE A 55 26.27 1.40 1.87
C PHE A 55 26.42 0.30 0.82
N ASN A 56 27.45 0.34 -0.03
CA ASN A 56 27.71 -0.69 -1.04
C ASN A 56 28.29 -1.98 -0.43
N PHE A 57 27.58 -2.54 0.56
CA PHE A 57 27.89 -3.79 1.22
C PHE A 57 26.62 -4.64 1.28
N GLU A 58 26.57 -5.70 0.47
CA GLU A 58 25.39 -6.54 0.28
C GLU A 58 24.78 -7.10 1.58
N PRO A 59 25.55 -7.50 2.61
CA PRO A 59 24.94 -7.94 3.87
C PRO A 59 24.14 -6.83 4.58
N LEU A 60 24.60 -5.57 4.54
CA LEU A 60 23.86 -4.44 5.11
C LEU A 60 22.58 -4.16 4.34
N ARG A 61 22.58 -4.38 3.02
CA ARG A 61 21.37 -4.24 2.20
C ARG A 61 20.26 -5.15 2.70
N TYR A 62 20.56 -6.43 2.92
CA TYR A 62 19.59 -7.43 3.36
C TYR A 62 19.06 -7.14 4.78
N VAL A 63 19.96 -6.79 5.70
CA VAL A 63 19.58 -6.35 7.06
C VAL A 63 18.68 -5.11 7.00
N GLY A 64 18.99 -4.16 6.12
CA GLY A 64 18.18 -2.97 5.88
C GLY A 64 16.70 -3.26 5.61
N TYR A 65 16.42 -4.24 4.75
CA TYR A 65 15.04 -4.64 4.43
C TYR A 65 14.34 -5.39 5.56
N LYS A 66 15.10 -6.09 6.42
CA LYS A 66 14.52 -6.72 7.61
C LYS A 66 14.07 -5.70 8.65
N MET A 67 14.79 -4.59 8.78
CA MET A 67 14.55 -3.53 9.77
C MET A 67 13.39 -2.56 9.44
N ILE A 68 12.72 -2.71 8.29
CA ILE A 68 11.64 -1.80 7.88
C ILE A 68 10.39 -2.57 7.42
N PRO A 69 9.19 -2.00 7.60
CA PRO A 69 7.97 -2.56 7.04
C PRO A 69 8.02 -2.58 5.51
N CYS A 70 7.30 -3.52 4.90
CA CYS A 70 7.01 -3.56 3.46
C CYS A 70 5.51 -3.39 3.19
N ALA A 71 5.14 -3.01 1.98
CA ALA A 71 3.75 -2.96 1.56
C ALA A 71 3.14 -4.36 1.49
N VAL A 72 1.89 -4.49 1.93
CA VAL A 72 1.07 -5.69 1.71
C VAL A 72 0.73 -5.78 0.22
N LEU A 73 0.96 -6.95 -0.38
CA LEU A 73 0.65 -7.19 -1.80
C LEU A 73 -0.78 -7.70 -1.95
N GLU A 74 -1.38 -7.48 -3.11
CA GLU A 74 -2.74 -7.97 -3.40
C GLU A 74 -2.86 -9.49 -3.27
N GLY A 75 -1.80 -10.23 -3.65
CA GLY A 75 -1.73 -11.68 -3.46
C GLY A 75 -1.84 -12.10 -1.99
N ASP A 76 -1.29 -11.31 -1.06
CA ASP A 76 -1.37 -11.58 0.37
C ASP A 76 -2.82 -11.47 0.86
N LEU A 77 -3.59 -10.51 0.33
CA LEU A 77 -4.98 -10.26 0.71
C LEU A 77 -5.96 -11.35 0.25
N ASN A 78 -5.56 -12.16 -0.73
CA ASN A 78 -6.36 -13.30 -1.21
C ASN A 78 -6.14 -14.56 -0.36
N SER A 79 -5.13 -14.57 0.52
CA SER A 79 -4.85 -15.69 1.40
C SER A 79 -5.67 -15.61 2.70
N ASP A 80 -6.23 -16.75 3.12
CA ASP A 80 -6.81 -16.92 4.45
C ASP A 80 -5.77 -17.27 5.51
N VAL A 81 -4.58 -17.69 5.08
CA VAL A 81 -3.45 -17.87 5.99
C VAL A 81 -2.89 -16.50 6.34
N LYS A 82 -2.76 -16.23 7.65
CA LYS A 82 -2.10 -15.02 8.16
C LYS A 82 -0.71 -14.91 7.52
N PRO A 83 -0.46 -13.90 6.67
CA PRO A 83 0.79 -13.84 5.94
C PRO A 83 1.91 -13.54 6.93
N GLN A 84 3.01 -14.28 6.81
CA GLN A 84 4.25 -13.88 7.43
C GLN A 84 4.96 -12.89 6.52
N ARG A 85 5.53 -11.83 7.10
CA ARG A 85 6.34 -10.89 6.34
C ARG A 85 7.53 -11.65 5.77
N GLN A 86 7.60 -11.75 4.45
CA GLN A 86 8.74 -12.35 3.76
C GLN A 86 9.41 -11.30 2.93
N ASN A 87 10.69 -11.04 3.18
CA ASN A 87 11.47 -10.13 2.33
C ASN A 87 11.76 -10.82 1.00
N ASN A 88 11.16 -10.30 -0.07
CA ASN A 88 11.40 -10.76 -1.42
C ASN A 88 11.53 -9.58 -2.37
N LYS A 89 12.11 -9.84 -3.56
CA LYS A 89 12.40 -8.82 -4.58
C LYS A 89 11.15 -8.12 -5.16
N ARG A 90 9.94 -8.65 -4.90
CA ARG A 90 8.65 -8.09 -5.33
C ARG A 90 8.03 -7.18 -4.27
N ASN A 91 8.59 -7.12 -3.06
CA ASN A 91 8.10 -6.23 -2.02
C ASN A 91 8.42 -4.77 -2.34
N PHE A 92 7.50 -3.91 -1.92
CA PHE A 92 7.67 -2.48 -1.97
C PHE A 92 8.00 -1.93 -0.58
N TYR A 93 8.94 -0.99 -0.54
CA TYR A 93 9.42 -0.37 0.69
C TYR A 93 9.40 1.15 0.56
N SER A 94 9.27 1.85 1.69
CA SER A 94 9.52 3.29 1.75
C SER A 94 11.02 3.56 1.61
N GLU A 95 11.41 4.29 0.57
CA GLU A 95 12.82 4.63 0.32
C GLU A 95 13.42 5.46 1.46
N SER A 96 12.62 6.37 2.03
CA SER A 96 13.05 7.22 3.15
C SER A 96 13.31 6.42 4.43
N GLU A 97 12.39 5.53 4.81
CA GLU A 97 12.54 4.66 5.98
C GLU A 97 13.77 3.74 5.83
N TYR A 98 13.97 3.18 4.63
CA TYR A 98 15.14 2.36 4.34
C TYR A 98 16.45 3.11 4.55
N ARG A 99 16.54 4.33 4.00
CA ARG A 99 17.73 5.18 4.15
C ARG A 99 17.97 5.56 5.60
N LEU A 100 16.93 5.90 6.36
CA LEU A 100 17.05 6.24 7.78
C LEU A 100 17.53 5.05 8.62
N ALA A 101 16.96 3.86 8.40
CA ALA A 101 17.36 2.65 9.11
C ALA A 101 18.83 2.29 8.83
N LEU A 102 19.26 2.35 7.56
CA LEU A 102 20.65 2.10 7.19
C LEU A 102 21.61 3.16 7.72
N ALA A 103 21.26 4.45 7.63
CA ALA A 103 22.09 5.52 8.16
C ALA A 103 22.32 5.38 9.67
N ARG A 104 21.28 4.99 10.42
CA ARG A 104 21.41 4.73 11.86
C ARG A 104 22.29 3.52 12.14
N LEU A 105 22.10 2.42 11.42
CA LEU A 105 22.93 1.21 11.57
C LEU A 105 24.40 1.51 11.28
N LYS A 106 24.68 2.25 10.20
CA LYS A 106 26.04 2.65 9.86
C LYS A 106 26.66 3.56 10.91
N LEU A 107 25.91 4.52 11.44
CA LEU A 107 26.42 5.38 12.53
C LEU A 107 26.86 4.55 13.74
N MET A 108 26.12 3.50 14.10
CA MET A 108 26.49 2.59 15.20
C MET A 108 27.75 1.79 14.88
N LEU A 109 27.88 1.31 13.63
CA LEU A 109 29.08 0.60 13.18
C LEU A 109 30.32 1.51 13.18
N ASP A 110 30.18 2.72 12.62
CA ASP A 110 31.27 3.68 12.51
C ASP A 110 31.70 4.22 13.88
N SER A 111 30.79 4.29 14.86
CA SER A 111 31.10 4.69 16.24
C SER A 111 31.71 3.56 17.09
N GLY A 112 31.87 2.35 16.53
CA GLY A 112 32.34 1.18 17.27
C GLY A 112 31.37 0.74 18.37
N ALA A 113 30.06 0.88 18.15
CA ALA A 113 29.06 0.44 19.12
C ALA A 113 29.22 -1.07 19.41
N PRO A 114 28.99 -1.51 20.65
CA PRO A 114 29.00 -2.93 21.00
C PRO A 114 28.10 -3.77 20.08
N LEU A 115 28.54 -4.99 19.77
CA LEU A 115 27.78 -5.91 18.92
C LEU A 115 26.38 -6.21 19.48
N ASP A 116 26.26 -6.27 20.80
CA ASP A 116 24.98 -6.49 21.49
C ASP A 116 23.99 -5.34 21.23
N ASP A 117 24.47 -4.09 21.24
CA ASP A 117 23.65 -2.91 20.96
C ASP A 117 23.17 -2.90 19.51
N ILE A 118 24.05 -3.25 18.57
CA ILE A 118 23.71 -3.37 17.14
C ILE A 118 22.67 -4.47 16.94
N THR A 119 22.87 -5.62 17.57
CA THR A 119 21.95 -6.76 17.49
C THR A 119 20.59 -6.39 18.06
N GLN A 120 20.56 -5.74 19.23
CA GLN A 120 19.34 -5.26 19.87
C GLN A 120 18.61 -4.26 18.96
N PHE A 121 19.33 -3.30 18.36
CA PHE A 121 18.75 -2.35 17.42
C PHE A 121 18.08 -3.04 16.23
N VAL A 122 18.78 -3.98 15.57
CA VAL A 122 18.24 -4.74 14.45
C VAL A 122 17.00 -5.53 14.87
N SER A 123 17.06 -6.26 15.98
CA SER A 123 15.93 -7.07 16.46
C SER A 123 14.70 -6.24 16.83
N VAL A 124 14.90 -5.06 17.45
CA VAL A 124 13.78 -4.14 17.76
C VAL A 124 13.13 -3.63 16.48
N ARG A 125 13.95 -3.26 15.48
CA ARG A 125 13.45 -2.80 14.18
C ARG A 125 12.76 -3.88 13.37
N GLU A 126 13.26 -5.12 13.42
CA GLU A 126 12.60 -6.28 12.81
C GLU A 126 11.23 -6.54 13.41
N ARG A 127 11.12 -6.57 14.74
CA ARG A 127 9.84 -6.75 15.43
C ARG A 127 8.84 -5.64 15.08
N TYR A 128 9.30 -4.39 15.07
CA TYR A 128 8.49 -3.26 14.62
C TYR A 128 7.99 -3.44 13.18
N ALA A 129 8.87 -3.88 12.27
CA ALA A 129 8.50 -4.12 10.87
C ALA A 129 7.45 -5.24 10.74
N ASP A 130 7.58 -6.31 11.53
CA ASP A 130 6.63 -7.41 11.55
C ASP A 130 5.27 -6.96 12.10
N GLU A 131 5.25 -6.25 13.24
CA GLU A 131 4.02 -5.69 13.84
C GLU A 131 3.28 -4.77 12.85
N MET A 132 4.01 -3.84 12.23
CA MET A 132 3.47 -2.93 11.23
C MET A 132 2.89 -3.68 10.01
N TYR A 133 3.56 -4.73 9.55
CA TYR A 133 3.05 -5.55 8.45
C TYR A 133 1.76 -6.29 8.85
N GLN A 134 1.71 -6.90 10.03
CA GLN A 134 0.52 -7.59 10.52
C GLN A 134 -0.69 -6.67 10.69
N THR A 135 -0.48 -5.51 11.32
CA THR A 135 -1.52 -4.49 11.46
C THR A 135 -1.97 -3.97 10.10
N GLY A 136 -1.01 -3.69 9.21
CA GLY A 136 -1.30 -3.23 7.85
C GLY A 136 -2.10 -4.25 7.03
N TYR A 137 -1.80 -5.54 7.17
CA TYR A 137 -2.53 -6.62 6.54
C TYR A 137 -3.98 -6.68 7.04
N ALA A 138 -4.18 -6.66 8.36
CA ALA A 138 -5.53 -6.70 8.94
C ALA A 138 -6.40 -5.55 8.43
N LEU A 139 -5.83 -4.35 8.33
CA LEU A 139 -6.53 -3.17 7.82
C LEU A 139 -6.81 -3.22 6.33
N ALA A 140 -5.85 -3.69 5.55
CA ALA A 140 -6.04 -3.87 4.12
C ALA A 140 -7.16 -4.89 3.85
N LYS A 141 -7.20 -6.00 4.60
CA LYS A 141 -8.26 -7.02 4.50
C LYS A 141 -9.63 -6.46 4.91
N TRP A 142 -9.70 -5.71 6.01
CA TRP A 142 -10.93 -5.03 6.44
C TRP A 142 -11.41 -3.96 5.44
N SER A 143 -10.51 -3.11 4.94
CA SER A 143 -10.85 -2.09 3.94
C SER A 143 -11.44 -2.74 2.69
N ARG A 144 -10.84 -3.84 2.23
CA ARG A 144 -11.33 -4.58 1.07
C ARG A 144 -12.70 -5.21 1.33
N SER A 145 -12.93 -5.80 2.50
CA SER A 145 -14.25 -6.39 2.82
C SER A 145 -15.34 -5.33 2.89
N LEU A 146 -15.03 -4.11 3.38
CA LEU A 146 -15.94 -2.98 3.33
C LEU A 146 -16.25 -2.56 1.89
N ASP A 147 -15.24 -2.49 1.02
CA ASP A 147 -15.44 -2.12 -0.37
C ASP A 147 -16.26 -3.18 -1.13
N SER A 148 -16.01 -4.47 -0.90
CA SER A 148 -16.83 -5.57 -1.42
C SER A 148 -18.28 -5.48 -0.94
N SER A 149 -18.49 -5.30 0.38
CA SER A 149 -19.84 -5.17 0.93
C SER A 149 -20.60 -3.95 0.40
N LYS A 150 -19.90 -2.83 0.18
CA LYS A 150 -20.48 -1.65 -0.47
C LYS A 150 -20.82 -1.93 -1.94
N ALA A 151 -19.96 -2.64 -2.66
CA ALA A 151 -20.23 -3.01 -4.05
C ALA A 151 -21.49 -3.88 -4.14
N GLU A 152 -21.60 -4.92 -3.30
CA GLU A 152 -22.77 -5.81 -3.22
C GLU A 152 -24.06 -5.03 -2.91
N LYS A 153 -24.04 -4.14 -1.91
CA LYS A 153 -25.20 -3.30 -1.55
C LYS A 153 -25.61 -2.35 -2.67
N ASN A 154 -24.66 -1.92 -3.51
CA ASN A 154 -24.92 -1.02 -4.62
C ASN A 154 -25.32 -1.75 -5.90
N GLU A 155 -25.23 -3.08 -5.95
CA GLU A 155 -25.54 -3.87 -7.15
C GLU A 155 -27.03 -3.83 -7.50
N ALA A 156 -27.91 -4.10 -6.54
CA ALA A 156 -29.35 -4.07 -6.80
C ALA A 156 -29.87 -2.67 -7.22
N PRO A 157 -29.47 -1.56 -6.58
CA PRO A 157 -29.80 -0.21 -7.08
C PRO A 157 -29.24 0.09 -8.47
N ARG A 158 -28.04 -0.39 -8.79
CA ARG A 158 -27.44 -0.23 -10.14
C ARG A 158 -28.25 -0.98 -11.18
N GLU A 159 -28.59 -2.23 -10.92
CA GLU A 159 -29.37 -3.05 -11.85
C GLU A 159 -30.79 -2.51 -12.04
N LYS A 160 -31.42 -2.02 -10.96
CA LYS A 160 -32.70 -1.33 -11.05
C LYS A 160 -32.59 -0.08 -11.93
N ARG A 161 -31.60 0.79 -11.67
CA ARG A 161 -31.39 2.00 -12.47
C ARG A 161 -31.14 1.67 -13.93
N ARG A 162 -30.38 0.61 -14.21
CA ARG A 162 -30.15 0.13 -15.58
C ARG A 162 -31.47 -0.29 -16.21
N THR A 163 -32.27 -1.11 -15.55
CA THR A 163 -33.57 -1.57 -16.07
C THR A 163 -34.52 -0.40 -16.31
N ASP A 164 -34.57 0.57 -15.40
CA ASP A 164 -35.41 1.77 -15.55
C ASP A 164 -34.98 2.62 -16.77
N ILE A 165 -33.67 2.80 -16.98
CA ILE A 165 -33.13 3.51 -18.16
C ILE A 165 -33.45 2.74 -19.45
N GLU A 166 -33.21 1.42 -19.45
CA GLU A 166 -33.51 0.57 -20.62
C GLU A 166 -35.01 0.60 -20.98
N ALA A 167 -35.90 0.63 -19.98
CA ALA A 167 -37.34 0.79 -20.20
C ALA A 167 -37.69 2.15 -20.83
N GLN A 168 -37.14 3.24 -20.28
CA GLN A 168 -37.36 4.60 -20.82
C GLN A 168 -36.85 4.74 -22.26
N LEU A 169 -35.69 4.17 -22.59
CA LEU A 169 -35.17 4.21 -23.96
C LEU A 169 -36.09 3.50 -24.95
N ARG A 170 -36.70 2.37 -24.55
CA ARG A 170 -37.69 1.67 -25.39
C ARG A 170 -38.96 2.49 -25.57
N GLU A 171 -39.44 3.17 -24.53
CA GLU A 171 -40.60 4.07 -24.64
C GLU A 171 -40.35 5.23 -25.61
N LEU A 172 -39.10 5.70 -25.71
CA LEU A 172 -38.67 6.72 -26.69
C LEU A 172 -38.46 6.17 -28.11
N GLY A 173 -38.62 4.85 -28.31
CA GLY A 173 -38.50 4.21 -29.62
C GLY A 173 -37.08 3.73 -29.99
N TYR A 174 -36.12 3.77 -29.06
CA TYR A 174 -34.80 3.18 -29.29
C TYR A 174 -34.86 1.66 -29.26
N LEU A 175 -34.11 1.02 -30.14
CA LEU A 175 -33.92 -0.42 -30.15
C LEU A 175 -32.78 -0.80 -29.21
N LYS A 176 -32.72 -2.09 -28.83
CA LYS A 176 -31.69 -2.57 -27.90
C LYS A 176 -30.28 -2.45 -28.49
N GLU A 177 -30.16 -2.50 -29.82
CA GLU A 177 -28.91 -2.35 -30.56
C GLU A 177 -28.37 -0.91 -30.50
N ASP A 178 -29.22 0.06 -30.17
CA ASP A 178 -28.86 1.46 -29.96
C ASP A 178 -28.31 1.72 -28.55
N PHE A 179 -28.40 0.74 -27.65
CA PHE A 179 -27.96 0.91 -26.27
C PHE A 179 -26.42 0.89 -26.19
N PRO A 180 -25.81 1.70 -25.31
CA PRO A 180 -24.37 1.69 -25.13
C PRO A 180 -23.94 0.31 -24.62
N ASP A 181 -23.12 -0.37 -25.42
CA ASP A 181 -22.50 -1.63 -25.03
C ASP A 181 -21.24 -1.35 -24.20
N ALA A 182 -20.99 -2.18 -23.18
CA ALA A 182 -19.83 -2.04 -22.31
C ALA A 182 -18.51 -2.11 -23.08
N ASP A 183 -18.51 -2.78 -24.23
CA ASP A 183 -17.34 -2.99 -25.09
C ASP A 183 -17.11 -1.84 -26.11
N HIS A 184 -18.07 -0.92 -26.27
CA HIS A 184 -17.99 0.18 -27.23
C HIS A 184 -18.39 1.53 -26.62
N PRO A 185 -17.61 2.05 -25.65
CA PRO A 185 -17.90 3.32 -24.97
C PRO A 185 -17.83 4.55 -25.88
N GLU A 186 -17.32 4.41 -27.11
CA GLU A 186 -17.16 5.50 -28.08
C GLU A 186 -18.43 5.79 -28.90
N ARG A 187 -19.54 5.09 -28.63
CA ARG A 187 -20.87 5.37 -29.21
C ARG A 187 -21.71 6.37 -28.38
N LEU A 188 -21.09 7.03 -27.39
CA LEU A 188 -21.69 8.07 -26.54
C LEU A 188 -21.30 9.48 -27.00
#